data_AF-A0A1F5ZQX0-F1
#
_entry.id   AF-A0A1F5ZQX0-F1
#
_cell.length_a   1.000
_cell.length_b   1.000
_cell.length_c   1.000
_cell.angle_alpha   90.00
_cell.angle_beta   90.00
_cell.angle_gamma   90.00
#
_symmetry.space_group_name_H-M   'P 1'
#
loop_
_entity.id
_entity.type
_entity.pdbx_description
1 polymer ?
#
loop_
_entity_poly.entity_id
_entity_poly.type
_entity_poly.pdbx_seq_one_letter_code
_entity_poly.pdbx_strand_id
1 'polypeptide(L)'
;MNPSPTEIPPVPSSYSPPPISPPPTGGPPKFSLLPILGVIILITLTTTVAFFLGKSQNSTNSSTPSTPPTPSNPSITPIIPSPTLDTTANWKTYTDTKHNFSFKYPNNLSECCNIAGPASGKAEQIIVFGDKTTTIPGTDAPFDGFSIYVEPNPTKTTFSTYIENEKQALLEQAKVFSGIDNTGKGISQTFTISGKSGIMLKGFSWDNVDRYYITFPDNQKILEISKLKKNTTYDASFDQILRTFKFSENNTTTYTNPNFPGLSIPYDTTWTINVVDTPQTSMPNVKNTIITLSKREAKLTLDLKPAIAFGWGNSCYKNSEIIFNTLTNKWTRYKISNGYIYTTNAYPKGTKEFTSMFDAIVGSTGQSIDDYSICGPSLNESAMAIKSAYILPTNMGGDGTKTMSAIFDIRLTFTGQEDEKLLQEADSIVTKMIYPSPWN
;
A
#
# COMPACT_ATOMS: atom_id res chain seq x y z
N MET A 1 -22.74 19.96 -71.97
CA MET A 1 -21.67 18.95 -72.18
C MET A 1 -21.30 18.43 -70.81
N ASN A 2 -21.67 17.19 -70.51
CA ASN A 2 -21.48 16.54 -69.20
C ASN A 2 -20.34 15.52 -69.36
N PRO A 3 -19.30 15.49 -68.51
CA PRO A 3 -18.19 14.58 -68.70
C PRO A 3 -18.58 13.13 -68.36
N SER A 4 -18.05 12.21 -69.16
CA SER A 4 -18.25 10.76 -69.07
C SER A 4 -17.61 10.19 -67.79
N PRO A 5 -18.20 9.16 -67.14
CA PRO A 5 -17.64 8.56 -65.93
C PRO A 5 -16.33 7.83 -66.24
N THR A 6 -15.34 8.01 -65.36
CA THR A 6 -14.04 7.32 -65.40
C THR A 6 -14.16 5.91 -64.84
N GLU A 7 -13.71 4.92 -65.59
CA GLU A 7 -13.70 3.49 -65.22
C GLU A 7 -12.58 3.21 -64.20
N ILE A 8 -12.91 2.51 -63.11
CA ILE A 8 -11.96 2.14 -62.04
C ILE A 8 -11.31 0.79 -62.40
N PRO A 9 -9.97 0.64 -62.36
CA PRO A 9 -9.32 -0.63 -62.65
C PRO A 9 -9.57 -1.69 -61.57
N PRO A 10 -9.57 -2.99 -61.92
CA PRO A 10 -9.86 -4.07 -60.99
C PRO A 10 -8.74 -4.27 -59.95
N VAL A 11 -9.16 -4.58 -58.71
CA VAL A 11 -8.30 -4.92 -57.58
C VAL A 11 -7.71 -6.34 -57.76
N PRO A 12 -6.39 -6.54 -57.60
CA PRO A 12 -5.80 -7.87 -57.69
C PRO A 12 -6.10 -8.73 -56.45
N SER A 13 -6.45 -10.00 -56.69
CA SER A 13 -6.81 -11.00 -55.68
C SER A 13 -5.59 -11.73 -55.08
N SER A 14 -5.71 -12.02 -53.78
CA SER A 14 -5.03 -13.07 -52.99
C SER A 14 -3.60 -12.84 -52.48
N TYR A 15 -3.48 -12.69 -51.15
CA TYR A 15 -2.31 -13.10 -50.38
C TYR A 15 -2.70 -14.28 -49.48
N SER A 16 -2.13 -15.46 -49.74
CA SER A 16 -2.22 -16.61 -48.84
C SER A 16 -1.18 -16.47 -47.73
N PRO A 17 -1.53 -16.67 -46.44
CA PRO A 17 -0.55 -16.67 -45.36
C PRO A 17 0.36 -17.90 -45.44
N PRO A 18 1.63 -17.80 -45.00
CA PRO A 18 2.57 -18.91 -45.00
C PRO A 18 2.18 -20.01 -43.97
N PRO A 19 2.60 -21.26 -44.20
CA PRO A 19 2.28 -22.37 -43.31
C PRO A 19 2.99 -22.24 -41.95
N ILE A 20 2.22 -22.48 -40.89
CA ILE A 20 2.66 -22.45 -39.49
C ILE A 20 3.53 -23.68 -39.21
N SER A 21 4.72 -23.48 -38.63
CA SER A 21 5.61 -24.56 -38.19
C SER A 21 5.08 -25.25 -36.93
N PRO A 22 5.26 -26.57 -36.75
CA PRO A 22 4.85 -27.27 -35.54
C PRO A 22 5.70 -26.87 -34.32
N PRO A 23 5.14 -26.93 -33.10
CA PRO A 23 5.83 -26.55 -31.87
C PRO A 23 6.98 -27.51 -31.52
N PRO A 24 8.05 -27.01 -30.85
CA PRO A 24 9.18 -27.84 -30.46
C PRO A 24 8.84 -28.79 -29.29
N THR A 25 9.04 -30.08 -29.52
CA THR A 25 8.88 -31.14 -28.51
C THR A 25 10.15 -31.23 -27.66
N GLY A 26 10.18 -30.56 -26.51
CA GLY A 26 11.28 -30.63 -25.54
C GLY A 26 10.77 -30.82 -24.12
N GLY A 27 10.88 -32.04 -23.59
CA GLY A 27 10.64 -32.31 -22.16
C GLY A 27 11.84 -31.89 -21.30
N PRO A 28 11.65 -31.54 -20.01
CA PRO A 28 12.72 -31.05 -19.14
C PRO A 28 13.71 -32.17 -18.75
N PRO A 29 15.01 -31.86 -18.57
CA PRO A 29 16.04 -32.83 -18.23
C PRO A 29 15.96 -33.27 -16.76
N LYS A 30 16.11 -34.58 -16.52
CA LYS A 30 16.17 -35.19 -15.18
C LYS A 30 17.61 -35.10 -14.63
N PHE A 31 17.85 -34.28 -13.61
CA PHE A 31 19.12 -34.24 -12.87
C PHE A 31 19.06 -35.13 -11.61
N SER A 32 20.11 -35.93 -11.39
CA SER A 32 20.25 -36.86 -10.26
C SER A 32 20.80 -36.15 -9.01
N LEU A 33 20.09 -36.25 -7.88
CA LEU A 33 20.36 -35.56 -6.60
C LEU A 33 21.49 -36.17 -5.75
N LEU A 34 22.07 -37.29 -6.16
CA LEU A 34 23.01 -38.07 -5.35
C LEU A 34 24.37 -37.39 -5.03
N PRO A 35 24.98 -36.52 -5.87
CA PRO A 35 26.27 -35.90 -5.53
C PRO A 35 26.15 -34.74 -4.51
N ILE A 36 24.98 -34.12 -4.37
CA ILE A 36 24.77 -32.96 -3.49
C ILE A 36 24.79 -33.38 -2.00
N LEU A 37 24.30 -34.58 -1.69
CA LEU A 37 24.24 -35.08 -0.32
C LEU A 37 25.63 -35.39 0.25
N GLY A 38 26.58 -35.82 -0.60
CA GLY A 38 27.96 -36.09 -0.20
C GLY A 38 28.73 -34.85 0.24
N VAL A 39 28.49 -33.70 -0.41
CA VAL A 39 29.16 -32.43 -0.09
C VAL A 39 28.68 -31.86 1.25
N ILE A 40 27.38 -32.00 1.56
CA ILE A 40 26.79 -31.51 2.81
C ILE A 40 27.34 -32.27 4.04
N ILE A 41 27.56 -33.58 3.92
CA ILE A 41 28.14 -34.38 5.00
C ILE A 41 29.60 -33.98 5.28
N LEU A 42 30.37 -33.62 4.26
CA LEU A 42 31.78 -33.21 4.45
C LEU A 42 31.92 -31.83 5.14
N ILE A 43 30.99 -30.90 4.87
CA ILE A 43 30.98 -29.55 5.49
C ILE A 43 30.56 -29.61 6.97
N THR A 44 29.66 -30.51 7.33
CA THR A 44 29.20 -30.66 8.73
C THR A 44 30.26 -31.31 9.63
N LEU A 45 31.08 -32.22 9.09
CA LEU A 45 32.20 -32.85 9.81
C LEU A 45 33.37 -31.89 10.06
N THR A 46 33.64 -30.95 9.16
CA THR A 46 34.77 -30.00 9.30
C THR A 46 34.47 -28.85 10.26
N THR A 47 33.21 -28.42 10.35
CA THR A 47 32.79 -27.30 11.21
C THR A 47 32.68 -27.68 12.70
N THR A 48 32.35 -28.93 13.01
CA THR A 48 32.22 -29.41 14.40
C THR A 48 33.57 -29.57 15.11
N VAL A 49 34.63 -29.96 14.39
CA VAL A 49 35.97 -30.14 14.95
C VAL A 49 36.62 -28.78 15.31
N ALA A 50 36.42 -27.76 14.49
CA ALA A 50 36.98 -26.42 14.73
C ALA A 50 36.36 -25.72 15.96
N PHE A 51 35.07 -25.96 16.22
CA PHE A 51 34.35 -25.35 17.36
C PHE A 51 34.83 -25.89 18.72
N PHE A 52 35.23 -27.16 18.80
CA PHE A 52 35.68 -27.76 20.07
C PHE A 52 37.14 -27.47 20.42
N LEU A 53 38.01 -27.18 19.44
CA LEU A 53 39.40 -26.80 19.69
C LEU A 53 39.55 -25.33 20.13
N GLY A 54 38.60 -24.45 19.79
CA GLY A 54 38.67 -23.02 20.12
C GLY A 54 38.25 -22.62 21.53
N LYS A 55 37.64 -23.53 22.32
CA LYS A 55 37.06 -23.19 23.63
C LYS A 55 37.94 -23.54 24.85
N SER A 56 39.13 -24.07 24.64
CA SER A 56 40.03 -24.52 25.72
C SER A 56 41.33 -23.71 25.76
N GLN A 57 41.25 -22.41 26.08
CA GLN A 57 42.39 -21.64 26.62
C GLN A 57 41.88 -20.29 27.14
N ASN A 58 41.58 -20.22 28.43
CA ASN A 58 41.94 -19.10 29.31
C ASN A 58 41.31 -19.28 30.70
N SER A 59 42.12 -19.76 31.65
CA SER A 59 41.96 -19.39 33.05
C SER A 59 43.28 -19.53 33.81
N THR A 60 43.43 -18.63 34.79
CA THR A 60 44.31 -18.63 35.97
C THR A 60 45.72 -18.01 35.88
N ASN A 61 45.90 -16.84 36.53
CA ASN A 61 46.72 -16.62 37.75
C ASN A 61 46.77 -15.11 38.05
N SER A 62 46.10 -14.58 39.09
CA SER A 62 46.38 -14.57 40.55
C SER A 62 47.26 -13.38 41.00
N SER A 63 46.71 -12.54 41.88
CA SER A 63 47.48 -11.78 42.89
C SER A 63 46.56 -11.23 44.01
N THR A 64 47.04 -11.36 45.25
CA THR A 64 46.60 -10.74 46.52
C THR A 64 47.88 -10.50 47.35
N PRO A 65 47.91 -9.74 48.47
CA PRO A 65 46.99 -8.72 49.01
C PRO A 65 47.71 -7.43 49.53
N SER A 66 46.99 -6.32 49.68
CA SER A 66 47.40 -5.23 50.59
C SER A 66 46.20 -4.39 51.05
N THR A 67 46.09 -4.20 52.37
CA THR A 67 45.04 -3.48 53.13
C THR A 67 45.39 -1.98 53.31
N PRO A 68 44.59 -1.13 53.99
CA PRO A 68 43.53 -0.29 53.40
C PRO A 68 43.70 1.23 53.67
N PRO A 69 42.99 2.12 52.93
CA PRO A 69 42.55 3.37 53.55
C PRO A 69 41.03 3.59 53.48
N THR A 70 40.57 4.26 54.53
CA THR A 70 39.25 4.75 54.95
C THR A 70 38.32 5.25 53.83
N PRO A 71 36.98 5.00 53.90
CA PRO A 71 36.04 5.39 52.86
C PRO A 71 35.71 6.89 52.88
N SER A 72 36.05 7.59 51.81
CA SER A 72 35.43 8.88 51.47
C SER A 72 34.23 8.61 50.56
N ASN A 73 33.03 8.80 51.11
CA ASN A 73 31.74 8.70 50.43
C ASN A 73 31.65 9.70 49.26
N PRO A 74 31.55 9.29 47.98
CA PRO A 74 31.28 10.21 46.89
C PRO A 74 29.78 10.56 46.88
N SER A 75 29.49 11.84 47.08
CA SER A 75 28.17 12.43 46.84
C SER A 75 27.80 12.22 45.38
N ILE A 76 26.76 11.42 45.12
CA ILE A 76 26.21 11.20 43.78
C ILE A 76 25.48 12.48 43.37
N THR A 77 26.13 13.32 42.57
CA THR A 77 25.44 14.41 41.88
C THR A 77 24.56 13.81 40.78
N PRO A 78 23.25 14.06 40.75
CA PRO A 78 22.40 13.58 39.68
C PRO A 78 22.85 14.20 38.36
N ILE A 79 23.22 13.33 37.41
CA ILE A 79 23.57 13.70 36.04
C ILE A 79 22.26 14.10 35.36
N ILE A 80 21.94 15.39 35.37
CA ILE A 80 20.87 15.93 34.53
C ILE A 80 21.34 15.75 33.08
N PRO A 81 20.64 14.98 32.23
CA PRO A 81 20.98 14.92 30.82
C PRO A 81 20.85 16.33 30.24
N SER A 82 21.98 16.90 29.84
CA SER A 82 22.01 18.14 29.06
C SER A 82 21.11 17.94 27.84
N PRO A 83 20.21 18.88 27.51
CA PRO A 83 19.36 18.74 26.34
C PRO A 83 20.27 18.62 25.11
N THR A 84 20.27 17.46 24.48
CA THR A 84 20.89 17.23 23.19
C THR A 84 20.21 18.19 22.23
N LEU A 85 20.93 19.21 21.76
CA LEU A 85 20.42 20.14 20.76
C LEU A 85 19.92 19.32 19.57
N ASP A 86 18.62 19.33 19.29
CA ASP A 86 18.05 18.64 18.14
C ASP A 86 18.54 19.35 16.87
N THR A 87 19.64 18.84 16.31
CA THR A 87 20.26 19.37 15.08
C THR A 87 19.34 19.24 13.86
N THR A 88 18.19 18.58 14.00
CA THR A 88 17.17 18.38 12.95
C THR A 88 15.89 19.18 13.21
N ALA A 89 15.88 20.10 14.18
CA ALA A 89 14.68 20.89 14.53
C ALA A 89 14.14 21.71 13.34
N ASN A 90 15.03 22.27 12.52
CA ASN A 90 14.67 23.10 11.37
C ASN A 90 14.57 22.33 10.04
N TRP A 91 14.60 21.00 10.07
CA TRP A 91 14.56 20.17 8.87
C TRP A 91 13.13 19.99 8.35
N LYS A 92 13.01 19.77 7.04
CA LYS A 92 11.73 19.42 6.41
C LYS A 92 11.42 17.95 6.68
N THR A 93 10.13 17.60 6.67
CA THR A 93 9.67 16.22 6.80
C THR A 93 9.10 15.74 5.48
N TYR A 94 9.58 14.60 5.00
CA TYR A 94 8.96 13.85 3.92
C TYR A 94 8.08 12.75 4.51
N THR A 95 6.91 12.51 3.90
CA THR A 95 5.99 11.46 4.32
C THR A 95 5.41 10.78 3.09
N ASP A 96 5.62 9.47 2.98
CA ASP A 96 4.94 8.63 2.01
C ASP A 96 3.80 7.89 2.72
N THR A 97 2.58 8.33 2.45
CA THR A 97 1.34 7.74 3.01
C THR A 97 0.93 6.44 2.32
N LYS A 98 1.40 6.18 1.09
CA LYS A 98 1.11 4.94 0.35
C LYS A 98 1.89 3.76 0.94
N HIS A 99 3.14 4.02 1.34
CA HIS A 99 4.08 3.02 1.81
C HIS A 99 4.30 3.06 3.33
N ASN A 100 3.78 4.06 4.04
CA ASN A 100 3.78 4.20 5.50
C ASN A 100 5.17 4.41 6.10
N PHE A 101 5.90 5.38 5.57
CA PHE A 101 7.16 5.83 6.18
C PHE A 101 7.33 7.34 6.10
N SER A 102 8.20 7.87 6.96
CA SER A 102 8.56 9.29 6.98
C SER A 102 10.01 9.45 7.42
N PHE A 103 10.62 10.57 7.03
CA PHE A 103 11.94 10.96 7.49
C PHE A 103 12.09 12.49 7.40
N LYS A 104 13.06 13.04 8.13
CA LYS A 104 13.44 14.44 7.99
C LYS A 104 14.64 14.58 7.05
N TYR A 105 14.72 15.70 6.35
CA TYR A 105 15.84 16.04 5.48
C TYR A 105 16.21 17.54 5.59
N PRO A 106 17.50 17.89 5.40
CA PRO A 106 17.97 19.26 5.55
C PRO A 106 17.50 20.16 4.41
N ASN A 107 17.41 21.47 4.68
CA ASN A 107 16.82 22.45 3.75
C ASN A 107 17.59 22.66 2.45
N ASN A 108 18.88 22.30 2.41
CA ASN A 108 19.70 22.39 1.19
C ASN A 108 19.41 21.26 0.19
N LEU A 109 18.75 20.18 0.62
CA LEU A 109 18.30 19.13 -0.29
C LEU A 109 16.94 19.51 -0.91
N SER A 110 16.81 19.23 -2.19
CA SER A 110 15.58 19.44 -2.95
C SER A 110 15.35 18.29 -3.92
N GLU A 111 14.10 18.13 -4.34
CA GLU A 111 13.76 17.16 -5.37
C GLU A 111 14.47 17.50 -6.68
N CYS A 112 15.30 16.59 -7.17
CA CYS A 112 16.07 16.75 -8.39
C CYS A 112 16.68 15.44 -8.84
N CYS A 113 17.33 15.51 -10.02
CA CYS A 113 18.41 14.60 -10.37
C CYS A 113 17.93 13.15 -10.56
N ASN A 114 18.87 12.24 -10.82
CA ASN A 114 18.61 10.81 -10.88
C ASN A 114 19.75 10.07 -10.18
N ILE A 115 19.41 9.07 -9.38
CA ILE A 115 20.36 8.15 -8.75
C ILE A 115 19.81 6.76 -9.02
N ALA A 116 20.61 5.84 -9.57
CA ALA A 116 20.13 4.52 -9.94
C ALA A 116 19.57 3.75 -8.74
N GLY A 117 18.50 2.99 -8.96
CA GLY A 117 17.85 2.11 -7.98
C GLY A 117 18.36 0.67 -8.04
N PRO A 118 17.60 -0.29 -7.50
CA PRO A 118 18.03 -1.68 -7.41
C PRO A 118 18.31 -2.26 -8.80
N ALA A 119 19.28 -3.16 -8.85
CA ALA A 119 19.65 -3.89 -10.06
C ALA A 119 18.70 -5.06 -10.35
N SER A 120 18.06 -5.61 -9.32
CA SER A 120 17.06 -6.66 -9.46
C SER A 120 15.64 -6.13 -9.23
N GLY A 121 14.66 -6.87 -9.75
CA GLY A 121 13.27 -6.63 -9.37
C GLY A 121 12.53 -5.54 -10.15
N LYS A 122 11.43 -5.06 -9.56
CA LYS A 122 10.52 -4.03 -10.12
C LYS A 122 10.22 -2.96 -9.07
N ALA A 123 11.25 -2.31 -8.57
CA ALA A 123 11.10 -1.27 -7.57
C ALA A 123 10.46 0.00 -8.14
N GLU A 124 9.59 0.63 -7.35
CA GLU A 124 9.02 1.95 -7.61
C GLU A 124 9.96 3.02 -7.05
N GLN A 125 10.39 3.98 -7.88
CA GLN A 125 11.11 5.15 -7.39
C GLN A 125 10.12 6.08 -6.68
N ILE A 126 10.37 6.31 -5.39
CA ILE A 126 9.48 7.12 -4.56
C ILE A 126 9.87 8.58 -4.60
N ILE A 127 11.16 8.86 -4.39
CA ILE A 127 11.66 10.23 -4.31
C ILE A 127 13.17 10.28 -4.54
N VAL A 128 13.68 11.40 -5.06
CA VAL A 128 15.11 11.70 -5.17
C VAL A 128 15.37 13.06 -4.55
N PHE A 129 16.30 13.13 -3.61
CA PHE A 129 16.77 14.36 -2.99
C PHE A 129 18.24 14.60 -3.33
N GLY A 130 18.57 15.80 -3.80
CA GLY A 130 19.94 16.19 -4.08
C GLY A 130 20.23 17.65 -3.73
N ASP A 131 21.49 17.91 -3.39
CA ASP A 131 22.03 19.26 -3.25
C ASP A 131 22.42 19.79 -4.64
N LYS A 132 21.58 20.65 -5.20
CA LYS A 132 21.77 21.24 -6.54
C LYS A 132 23.10 21.99 -6.68
N THR A 133 23.70 22.47 -5.58
CA THR A 133 25.01 23.15 -5.63
C THR A 133 26.17 22.19 -5.90
N THR A 134 25.97 20.89 -5.64
CA THR A 134 26.96 19.85 -5.88
C THR A 134 26.78 19.15 -7.23
N THR A 135 25.59 19.27 -7.81
CA THR A 135 25.24 18.69 -9.12
C THR A 135 25.98 19.36 -10.27
N ILE A 136 26.32 18.58 -11.29
CA ILE A 136 26.89 19.07 -12.54
C ILE A 136 25.91 18.71 -13.66
N PRO A 137 25.13 19.68 -14.16
CA PRO A 137 24.09 19.43 -15.16
C PRO A 137 24.63 18.71 -16.40
N GLY A 138 23.89 17.70 -16.87
CA GLY A 138 24.24 16.92 -18.06
C GLY A 138 25.37 15.92 -17.88
N THR A 139 25.77 15.60 -16.65
CA THR A 139 26.81 14.61 -16.35
C THR A 139 26.34 13.60 -15.29
N ASP A 140 27.01 12.45 -15.24
CA ASP A 140 26.84 11.44 -14.19
C ASP A 140 27.81 11.65 -13.01
N ALA A 141 28.33 12.88 -12.86
CA ALA A 141 29.25 13.19 -11.77
C ALA A 141 28.55 13.03 -10.40
N PRO A 142 29.25 12.47 -9.39
CA PRO A 142 28.69 12.35 -8.05
C PRO A 142 28.26 13.70 -7.49
N PHE A 143 27.12 13.70 -6.81
CA PHE A 143 26.57 14.82 -6.06
C PHE A 143 26.11 14.35 -4.68
N ASP A 144 25.89 15.27 -3.75
CA ASP A 144 25.37 14.94 -2.43
C ASP A 144 23.87 14.71 -2.52
N GLY A 145 23.43 13.47 -2.37
CA GLY A 145 22.02 13.13 -2.51
C GLY A 145 21.72 11.68 -2.23
N PHE A 146 20.42 11.38 -2.18
CA PHE A 146 19.91 10.02 -2.10
C PHE A 146 18.56 9.89 -2.80
N SER A 147 18.24 8.68 -3.23
CA SER A 147 16.91 8.31 -3.72
C SER A 147 16.35 7.16 -2.88
N ILE A 148 15.02 7.07 -2.84
CA ILE A 148 14.30 6.01 -2.17
C ILE A 148 13.51 5.21 -3.20
N TYR A 149 13.60 3.89 -3.07
CA TYR A 149 12.81 2.95 -3.82
C TYR A 149 12.03 2.05 -2.86
N VAL A 150 10.85 1.64 -3.30
CA VAL A 150 10.06 0.61 -2.63
C VAL A 150 9.78 -0.50 -3.62
N GLU A 151 10.20 -1.70 -3.25
CA GLU A 151 9.89 -2.90 -3.99
C GLU A 151 8.91 -3.76 -3.19
N PRO A 152 7.75 -4.13 -3.77
CA PRO A 152 6.95 -5.23 -3.24
C PRO A 152 7.81 -6.48 -3.19
N ASN A 153 7.62 -7.38 -2.22
CA ASN A 153 8.26 -8.70 -2.21
C ASN A 153 7.29 -9.76 -2.78
N PRO A 154 6.97 -9.77 -4.09
CA PRO A 154 5.93 -10.63 -4.64
C PRO A 154 6.34 -12.11 -4.65
N THR A 155 7.64 -12.40 -4.60
CA THR A 155 8.19 -13.76 -4.67
C THR A 155 8.29 -14.44 -3.30
N LYS A 156 8.00 -13.72 -2.20
CA LYS A 156 8.19 -14.19 -0.81
C LYS A 156 9.61 -14.73 -0.55
N THR A 157 10.61 -14.22 -1.26
CA THR A 157 12.00 -14.60 -0.99
C THR A 157 12.42 -14.05 0.38
N THR A 158 13.33 -14.76 1.04
CA THR A 158 13.88 -14.25 2.30
C THR A 158 14.70 -12.99 2.03
N PHE A 159 14.79 -12.08 3.01
CA PHE A 159 15.60 -10.87 2.88
C PHE A 159 17.06 -11.19 2.52
N SER A 160 17.65 -12.23 3.11
CA SER A 160 19.01 -12.66 2.76
C SER A 160 19.14 -13.12 1.30
N THR A 161 18.15 -13.83 0.78
CA THR A 161 18.14 -14.27 -0.62
C THR A 161 18.01 -13.08 -1.56
N TYR A 162 17.15 -12.12 -1.22
CA TYR A 162 17.01 -10.87 -1.99
C TYR A 162 18.35 -10.13 -2.07
N ILE A 163 19.03 -9.93 -0.94
CA ILE A 163 20.32 -9.23 -0.88
C ILE A 163 21.38 -9.95 -1.72
N GLU A 164 21.42 -11.28 -1.72
CA GLU A 164 22.39 -12.01 -2.53
C GLU A 164 22.10 -11.88 -4.03
N ASN A 165 20.83 -12.00 -4.44
CA ASN A 165 20.44 -11.76 -5.83
C ASN A 165 20.81 -10.35 -6.30
N GLU A 166 20.60 -9.37 -5.42
CA GLU A 166 20.92 -7.97 -5.69
C GLU A 166 22.43 -7.75 -5.89
N LYS A 167 23.28 -8.34 -5.03
CA LYS A 167 24.74 -8.30 -5.23
C LYS A 167 25.14 -8.88 -6.59
N GLN A 168 24.60 -10.05 -6.96
CA GLN A 168 24.94 -10.69 -8.23
C GLN A 168 24.49 -9.83 -9.41
N ALA A 169 23.27 -9.26 -9.35
CA ALA A 169 22.77 -8.36 -10.39
C ALA A 169 23.65 -7.11 -10.55
N LEU A 170 24.08 -6.48 -9.44
CA LEU A 170 24.97 -5.32 -9.47
C LEU A 170 26.35 -5.66 -10.07
N LEU A 171 26.92 -6.81 -9.72
CA LEU A 171 28.21 -7.28 -10.26
C LEU A 171 28.12 -7.55 -11.77
N GLU A 172 27.05 -8.20 -12.23
CA GLU A 172 26.83 -8.45 -13.66
C GLU A 172 26.61 -7.16 -14.44
N GLN A 173 25.83 -6.21 -13.90
CA GLN A 173 25.70 -4.88 -14.51
C GLN A 173 27.05 -4.16 -14.57
N ALA A 174 27.88 -4.26 -13.52
CA ALA A 174 29.20 -3.62 -13.53
C ALA A 174 30.10 -4.17 -14.65
N LYS A 175 30.12 -5.50 -14.84
CA LYS A 175 30.85 -6.15 -15.93
C LYS A 175 30.35 -5.68 -17.29
N VAL A 176 29.03 -5.59 -17.49
CA VAL A 176 28.42 -5.22 -18.77
C VAL A 176 28.64 -3.74 -19.11
N PHE A 177 28.40 -2.82 -18.17
CA PHE A 177 28.41 -1.38 -18.47
C PHE A 177 29.79 -0.74 -18.42
N SER A 178 30.68 -1.23 -17.56
CA SER A 178 32.00 -0.61 -17.35
C SER A 178 33.17 -1.48 -17.77
N GLY A 179 32.93 -2.77 -18.07
CA GLY A 179 34.01 -3.75 -18.26
C GLY A 179 34.81 -4.03 -16.99
N ILE A 180 34.40 -3.47 -15.84
CA ILE A 180 35.09 -3.63 -14.57
C ILE A 180 34.56 -4.86 -13.86
N ASP A 181 35.47 -5.77 -13.50
CA ASP A 181 35.16 -6.82 -12.55
C ASP A 181 35.25 -6.26 -11.12
N ASN A 182 34.09 -6.18 -10.46
CA ASN A 182 33.97 -5.78 -9.05
C ASN A 182 33.91 -6.97 -8.09
N THR A 183 34.12 -8.20 -8.57
CA THR A 183 34.14 -9.40 -7.74
C THR A 183 35.19 -9.24 -6.62
N GLY A 184 34.75 -9.44 -5.37
CA GLY A 184 35.59 -9.32 -4.18
C GLY A 184 35.89 -7.89 -3.70
N LYS A 185 35.42 -6.84 -4.42
CA LYS A 185 35.57 -5.44 -3.99
C LYS A 185 34.40 -4.94 -3.14
N GLY A 186 33.25 -5.60 -3.25
CA GLY A 186 32.04 -5.23 -2.55
C GLY A 186 32.11 -5.46 -1.04
N ILE A 187 31.61 -4.51 -0.26
CA ILE A 187 31.50 -4.59 1.19
C ILE A 187 30.02 -4.55 1.58
N SER A 188 29.61 -5.47 2.46
CA SER A 188 28.30 -5.45 3.10
C SER A 188 28.44 -5.05 4.57
N GLN A 189 27.63 -4.11 5.03
CA GLN A 189 27.61 -3.68 6.45
C GLN A 189 26.18 -3.69 6.98
N THR A 190 26.01 -4.13 8.23
CA THR A 190 24.72 -4.03 8.90
C THR A 190 24.51 -2.61 9.40
N PHE A 191 23.27 -2.14 9.34
CA PHE A 191 22.85 -0.89 9.97
C PHE A 191 21.49 -1.06 10.63
N THR A 192 21.04 -0.09 11.42
CA THR A 192 19.73 -0.12 12.08
C THR A 192 18.98 1.18 11.86
N ILE A 193 17.71 1.07 11.46
CA ILE A 193 16.75 2.19 11.38
C ILE A 193 15.48 1.76 12.11
N SER A 194 14.98 2.60 13.01
CA SER A 194 13.73 2.32 13.75
C SER A 194 13.68 0.91 14.38
N GLY A 195 14.81 0.47 14.95
CA GLY A 195 14.93 -0.87 15.58
C GLY A 195 14.98 -2.06 14.61
N LYS A 196 14.97 -1.83 13.29
CA LYS A 196 15.11 -2.86 12.27
C LYS A 196 16.51 -2.89 11.69
N SER A 197 17.08 -4.08 11.59
CA SER A 197 18.38 -4.29 10.94
C SER A 197 18.24 -4.31 9.42
N GLY A 198 19.11 -3.57 8.74
CA GLY A 198 19.25 -3.55 7.29
C GLY A 198 20.67 -3.90 6.85
N ILE A 199 20.88 -3.99 5.53
CA ILE A 199 22.18 -4.24 4.91
C ILE A 199 22.52 -3.10 3.95
N MET A 200 23.66 -2.48 4.15
CA MET A 200 24.27 -1.55 3.20
C MET A 200 25.25 -2.30 2.30
N LEU A 201 25.16 -2.08 1.00
CA LEU A 201 26.05 -2.59 -0.04
C LEU A 201 26.86 -1.44 -0.62
N LYS A 202 28.17 -1.60 -0.68
CA LYS A 202 29.11 -0.63 -1.25
C LYS A 202 30.11 -1.31 -2.17
N GLY A 203 30.40 -0.71 -3.32
CA GLY A 203 31.43 -1.20 -4.25
C GLY A 203 31.02 -2.44 -5.07
N PHE A 204 29.73 -2.75 -5.14
CA PHE A 204 29.20 -3.81 -5.99
C PHE A 204 28.85 -3.32 -7.40
N SER A 205 28.44 -2.05 -7.54
CA SER A 205 28.00 -1.45 -8.81
C SER A 205 29.08 -0.60 -9.49
N TRP A 206 28.87 -0.29 -10.76
CA TRP A 206 29.74 0.57 -11.57
C TRP A 206 29.52 2.08 -11.31
N ASP A 207 28.34 2.44 -10.79
CA ASP A 207 27.86 3.81 -10.60
C ASP A 207 28.32 4.48 -9.29
N ASN A 208 29.12 3.78 -8.49
CA ASN A 208 29.64 4.24 -7.19
C ASN A 208 28.52 4.66 -6.20
N VAL A 209 27.34 4.03 -6.30
CA VAL A 209 26.22 4.24 -5.38
C VAL A 209 26.36 3.33 -4.15
N ASP A 210 26.25 3.91 -2.96
CA ASP A 210 26.08 3.15 -1.71
C ASP A 210 24.58 2.82 -1.56
N ARG A 211 24.20 1.54 -1.42
CA ARG A 211 22.78 1.10 -1.41
C ARG A 211 22.39 0.50 -0.08
N TYR A 212 21.33 1.00 0.54
CA TYR A 212 20.88 0.59 1.88
C TYR A 212 19.54 -0.11 1.75
N TYR A 213 19.46 -1.35 2.20
CA TYR A 213 18.26 -2.18 2.10
C TYR A 213 17.71 -2.52 3.48
N ILE A 214 16.39 -2.45 3.63
CA ILE A 214 15.70 -2.79 4.87
C ILE A 214 14.28 -3.28 4.60
N THR A 215 13.80 -4.25 5.36
CA THR A 215 12.41 -4.72 5.22
C THR A 215 11.44 -3.79 5.95
N PHE A 216 10.25 -3.62 5.39
CA PHE A 216 9.15 -2.97 6.09
C PHE A 216 8.69 -3.80 7.32
N PRO A 217 7.93 -3.21 8.26
CA PRO A 217 7.34 -3.92 9.41
C PRO A 217 6.58 -5.19 9.07
N ASP A 218 5.86 -5.20 7.95
CA ASP A 218 5.06 -6.32 7.46
C ASP A 218 5.86 -7.45 6.79
N ASN A 219 7.16 -7.25 6.56
CA ASN A 219 8.04 -8.11 5.76
C ASN A 219 7.56 -8.37 4.31
N GLN A 220 6.59 -7.59 3.81
CA GLN A 220 6.03 -7.73 2.46
C GLN A 220 6.69 -6.79 1.45
N LYS A 221 7.49 -5.83 1.91
CA LYS A 221 8.15 -4.82 1.09
C LYS A 221 9.60 -4.64 1.51
N ILE A 222 10.43 -4.24 0.57
CA ILE A 222 11.81 -3.83 0.79
C ILE A 222 11.92 -2.35 0.44
N LEU A 223 12.50 -1.59 1.35
CA LEU A 223 12.92 -0.21 1.12
C LEU A 223 14.39 -0.25 0.71
N GLU A 224 14.72 0.40 -0.40
CA GLU A 224 16.09 0.75 -0.75
C GLU A 224 16.31 2.26 -0.64
N ILE A 225 17.47 2.64 -0.14
CA ILE A 225 17.98 4.01 -0.18
C ILE A 225 19.31 4.00 -0.94
N SER A 226 19.34 4.59 -2.13
CA SER A 226 20.55 4.77 -2.92
C SER A 226 21.19 6.10 -2.58
N LYS A 227 22.46 6.11 -2.22
CA LYS A 227 23.20 7.32 -1.81
C LYS A 227 24.36 7.59 -2.75
N LEU A 228 24.47 8.85 -3.18
CA LEU A 228 25.67 9.41 -3.78
C LEU A 228 26.29 10.44 -2.83
N LYS A 229 27.60 10.65 -2.98
CA LYS A 229 28.30 11.72 -2.28
C LYS A 229 29.38 12.33 -3.17
N LYS A 230 29.51 13.64 -3.07
CA LYS A 230 30.63 14.43 -3.58
C LYS A 230 31.47 14.96 -2.42
N ASN A 231 30.83 15.49 -1.39
CA ASN A 231 31.52 16.02 -0.21
C ASN A 231 31.61 14.96 0.89
N THR A 232 32.78 14.86 1.52
CA THR A 232 33.01 13.91 2.62
C THR A 232 32.15 14.20 3.85
N THR A 233 31.72 15.45 4.03
CA THR A 233 30.82 15.87 5.12
C THR A 233 29.39 15.37 4.96
N TYR A 234 28.99 14.94 3.76
CA TYR A 234 27.63 14.49 3.50
C TYR A 234 27.26 13.21 4.26
N ASP A 235 28.25 12.38 4.60
CA ASP A 235 28.04 11.17 5.39
C ASP A 235 27.35 11.48 6.74
N ALA A 236 27.79 12.53 7.45
CA ALA A 236 27.21 12.92 8.73
C ALA A 236 25.75 13.40 8.61
N SER A 237 25.45 14.18 7.57
CA SER A 237 24.09 14.63 7.26
C SER A 237 23.18 13.46 6.89
N PHE A 238 23.67 12.52 6.09
CA PHE A 238 22.91 11.32 5.72
C PHE A 238 22.63 10.42 6.92
N ASP A 239 23.59 10.23 7.82
CA ASP A 239 23.38 9.47 9.06
C ASP A 239 22.30 10.11 9.94
N GLN A 240 22.22 11.44 9.98
CA GLN A 240 21.14 12.16 10.65
C GLN A 240 19.78 11.91 9.97
N ILE A 241 19.71 11.87 8.63
CA ILE A 241 18.50 11.49 7.89
C ILE A 241 18.04 10.09 8.31
N LEU A 242 18.94 9.11 8.29
CA LEU A 242 18.61 7.72 8.69
C LEU A 242 18.09 7.63 10.13
N ARG A 243 18.64 8.44 11.07
CA ARG A 243 18.17 8.48 12.46
C ARG A 243 16.75 9.05 12.62
N THR A 244 16.30 9.86 11.67
CA THR A 244 14.93 10.43 11.68
C THR A 244 13.91 9.55 10.96
N PHE A 245 14.39 8.51 10.28
CA PHE A 245 13.56 7.63 9.48
C PHE A 245 12.67 6.77 10.37
N LYS A 246 11.37 6.80 10.09
CA LYS A 246 10.33 6.09 10.83
C LYS A 246 9.46 5.31 9.86
N PHE A 247 9.30 4.03 10.15
CA PHE A 247 8.17 3.28 9.62
C PHE A 247 6.97 3.59 10.50
N SER A 248 5.87 4.03 9.89
CA SER A 248 4.59 3.98 10.57
C SER A 248 4.20 2.52 10.65
N GLU A 249 3.79 2.04 11.83
CA GLU A 249 3.20 0.71 11.93
C GLU A 249 2.05 0.62 10.92
N ASN A 250 2.02 -0.45 10.12
CA ASN A 250 0.82 -0.78 9.35
C ASN A 250 -0.26 -1.13 10.37
N ASN A 251 -0.89 -0.11 10.90
CA ASN A 251 -2.03 -0.21 11.77
C ASN A 251 -3.26 -0.66 10.99
N THR A 252 -3.17 -0.94 9.70
CA THR A 252 -4.32 -1.39 8.93
C THR A 252 -4.71 -2.83 9.27
N THR A 253 -5.93 -3.01 9.73
CA THR A 253 -6.60 -4.31 9.88
C THR A 253 -7.87 -4.33 9.03
N THR A 254 -8.49 -5.50 8.88
CA THR A 254 -9.72 -5.67 8.11
C THR A 254 -10.78 -6.33 8.97
N TYR A 255 -11.93 -5.68 9.11
CA TYR A 255 -13.11 -6.31 9.67
C TYR A 255 -13.93 -6.97 8.56
N THR A 256 -14.19 -8.28 8.67
CA THR A 256 -15.11 -8.99 7.80
C THR A 256 -16.39 -9.29 8.56
N ASN A 257 -17.53 -8.88 8.00
CA ASN A 257 -18.81 -9.07 8.68
C ASN A 257 -19.26 -10.55 8.60
N PRO A 258 -19.51 -11.22 9.73
CA PRO A 258 -19.92 -12.64 9.73
C PRO A 258 -21.32 -12.86 9.17
N ASN A 259 -22.22 -11.87 9.28
CA ASN A 259 -23.59 -11.93 8.75
C ASN A 259 -23.67 -11.58 7.26
N PHE A 260 -22.62 -10.95 6.70
CA PHE A 260 -22.54 -10.55 5.30
C PHE A 260 -21.21 -11.01 4.70
N PRO A 261 -21.06 -12.32 4.40
CA PRO A 261 -19.84 -12.88 3.85
C PRO A 261 -19.54 -12.25 2.49
N GLY A 262 -18.56 -11.35 2.46
CA GLY A 262 -18.22 -10.52 1.30
C GLY A 262 -18.11 -9.04 1.59
N LEU A 263 -18.66 -8.57 2.73
CA LEU A 263 -18.38 -7.24 3.26
C LEU A 263 -17.09 -7.27 4.10
N SER A 264 -16.05 -6.58 3.63
CA SER A 264 -14.79 -6.38 4.34
C SER A 264 -14.41 -4.91 4.37
N ILE A 265 -14.10 -4.41 5.57
CA ILE A 265 -13.82 -3.01 5.84
C ILE A 265 -12.37 -2.91 6.31
N PRO A 266 -11.44 -2.46 5.45
CA PRO A 266 -10.09 -2.16 5.87
C PRO A 266 -10.07 -0.81 6.62
N TYR A 267 -9.45 -0.78 7.80
CA TYR A 267 -9.30 0.43 8.60
C TYR A 267 -7.99 0.43 9.38
N ASP A 268 -7.49 1.61 9.69
CA ASP A 268 -6.32 1.79 10.56
C ASP A 268 -6.73 1.57 12.04
N THR A 269 -5.95 0.83 12.83
CA THR A 269 -6.23 0.41 14.22
C THR A 269 -6.24 1.58 15.20
N THR A 270 -5.84 2.79 14.77
CA THR A 270 -6.14 4.02 15.50
C THR A 270 -7.63 4.39 15.47
N TRP A 271 -8.43 3.76 14.60
CA TRP A 271 -9.88 3.77 14.65
C TRP A 271 -10.37 2.61 15.52
N THR A 272 -11.28 2.92 16.44
CA THR A 272 -11.98 1.91 17.24
C THR A 272 -13.21 1.44 16.49
N ILE A 273 -13.36 0.12 16.32
CA ILE A 273 -14.56 -0.48 15.73
C ILE A 273 -15.53 -0.94 16.83
N ASN A 274 -16.82 -0.66 16.63
CA ASN A 274 -17.91 -1.21 17.42
C ASN A 274 -18.97 -1.77 16.47
N VAL A 275 -19.49 -2.97 16.77
CA VAL A 275 -20.49 -3.66 15.95
C VAL A 275 -21.68 -4.00 16.82
N VAL A 276 -22.87 -3.57 16.40
CA VAL A 276 -24.13 -3.83 17.10
C VAL A 276 -25.08 -4.56 16.16
N ASP A 277 -25.44 -5.79 16.53
CA ASP A 277 -26.41 -6.60 15.83
C ASP A 277 -27.75 -6.57 16.58
N THR A 278 -28.83 -6.20 15.88
CA THR A 278 -30.19 -6.18 16.44
C THR A 278 -31.12 -7.05 15.59
N PRO A 279 -31.82 -8.05 16.17
CA PRO A 279 -32.82 -8.84 15.44
C PRO A 279 -33.93 -7.97 14.87
N GLN A 280 -34.41 -8.31 13.67
CA GLN A 280 -35.61 -7.66 13.13
C GLN A 280 -36.88 -8.17 13.82
N THR A 281 -37.80 -7.24 14.11
CA THR A 281 -39.08 -7.53 14.78
C THR A 281 -39.95 -8.52 14.03
N SER A 282 -39.93 -8.48 12.69
CA SER A 282 -40.71 -9.38 11.81
C SER A 282 -39.95 -10.63 11.40
N MET A 283 -38.61 -10.66 11.52
CA MET A 283 -37.74 -11.76 11.11
C MET A 283 -36.60 -11.91 12.10
N PRO A 284 -36.80 -12.62 13.24
CA PRO A 284 -35.81 -12.69 14.32
C PRO A 284 -34.46 -13.31 13.90
N ASN A 285 -34.47 -14.12 12.84
CA ASN A 285 -33.27 -14.74 12.26
C ASN A 285 -32.46 -13.78 11.36
N VAL A 286 -33.00 -12.61 11.04
CA VAL A 286 -32.37 -11.55 10.26
C VAL A 286 -31.96 -10.43 11.21
N LYS A 287 -30.70 -9.98 11.13
CA LYS A 287 -30.18 -8.94 12.00
C LYS A 287 -29.88 -7.67 11.22
N ASN A 288 -30.31 -6.53 11.74
CA ASN A 288 -29.75 -5.24 11.38
C ASN A 288 -28.37 -5.13 12.04
N THR A 289 -27.35 -4.72 11.29
CA THR A 289 -26.00 -4.58 11.82
C THR A 289 -25.52 -3.14 11.66
N ILE A 290 -25.19 -2.49 12.77
CA ILE A 290 -24.56 -1.16 12.77
C ILE A 290 -23.08 -1.33 13.08
N ILE A 291 -22.22 -0.93 12.16
CA ILE A 291 -20.76 -0.89 12.34
C ILE A 291 -20.36 0.56 12.50
N THR A 292 -19.66 0.89 13.58
CA THR A 292 -19.17 2.25 13.83
C THR A 292 -17.66 2.23 14.02
N LEU A 293 -16.96 2.93 13.14
CA LEU A 293 -15.54 3.26 13.27
C LEU A 293 -15.44 4.66 13.87
N SER A 294 -14.73 4.81 14.99
CA SER A 294 -14.56 6.09 15.68
C SER A 294 -13.09 6.45 15.85
N LYS A 295 -12.74 7.71 15.60
CA LYS A 295 -11.41 8.27 15.87
C LYS A 295 -11.53 9.75 16.20
N ARG A 296 -11.05 10.13 17.38
CA ARG A 296 -11.17 11.51 17.90
C ARG A 296 -12.63 12.00 17.77
N GLU A 297 -12.86 13.11 17.09
CA GLU A 297 -14.19 13.72 16.90
C GLU A 297 -14.98 13.11 15.73
N ALA A 298 -14.37 12.24 14.91
CA ALA A 298 -14.98 11.65 13.73
C ALA A 298 -15.58 10.27 14.04
N LYS A 299 -16.79 10.03 13.52
CA LYS A 299 -17.48 8.75 13.56
C LYS A 299 -17.99 8.38 12.18
N LEU A 300 -17.46 7.29 11.63
CA LEU A 300 -17.94 6.67 10.40
C LEU A 300 -18.85 5.50 10.77
N THR A 301 -20.14 5.65 10.49
CA THR A 301 -21.17 4.65 10.76
C THR A 301 -21.64 4.03 9.46
N LEU A 302 -21.63 2.70 9.42
CA LEU A 302 -22.20 1.87 8.37
C LEU A 302 -23.42 1.15 8.96
N ASP A 303 -24.61 1.51 8.49
CA ASP A 303 -25.88 0.92 8.89
C ASP A 303 -26.33 -0.10 7.83
N LEU A 304 -26.30 -1.38 8.21
CA LEU A 304 -26.67 -2.52 7.36
C LEU A 304 -28.09 -2.97 7.73
N LYS A 305 -29.04 -2.70 6.84
CA LYS A 305 -30.44 -3.11 7.00
C LYS A 305 -30.80 -4.10 5.90
N PRO A 306 -30.84 -5.42 6.19
CA PRO A 306 -31.45 -6.39 5.29
C PRO A 306 -32.92 -6.04 5.10
N ALA A 307 -33.36 -5.89 3.85
CA ALA A 307 -34.76 -5.77 3.50
C ALA A 307 -35.15 -6.91 2.56
N ILE A 308 -36.33 -7.51 2.77
CA ILE A 308 -36.97 -8.29 1.72
C ILE A 308 -37.47 -7.30 0.69
N ALA A 309 -36.80 -7.20 -0.45
CA ALA A 309 -37.26 -6.36 -1.54
C ALA A 309 -38.22 -7.16 -2.43
N PHE A 310 -39.52 -6.91 -2.28
CA PHE A 310 -40.40 -6.85 -3.46
C PHE A 310 -40.25 -5.42 -3.95
N GLY A 311 -39.50 -5.20 -5.03
CA GLY A 311 -38.82 -3.95 -5.33
C GLY A 311 -39.59 -2.65 -5.09
N TRP A 312 -39.55 -2.12 -3.88
CA TRP A 312 -40.04 -0.78 -3.49
C TRP A 312 -39.22 -0.35 -2.28
N GLY A 313 -38.14 0.39 -2.52
CA GLY A 313 -37.23 0.87 -1.47
C GLY A 313 -36.80 2.30 -1.77
N ASN A 314 -37.63 3.25 -1.33
CA ASN A 314 -37.41 4.68 -1.46
C ASN A 314 -36.67 5.21 -0.23
N SER A 315 -35.45 5.71 -0.42
CA SER A 315 -34.81 6.65 0.51
C SER A 315 -34.42 7.91 -0.26
N CYS A 316 -35.28 8.92 -0.15
CA CYS A 316 -35.09 10.23 -0.78
C CYS A 316 -34.57 11.21 0.28
N TYR A 317 -33.38 11.74 0.08
CA TYR A 317 -32.86 12.84 0.87
C TYR A 317 -33.22 14.17 0.19
N LYS A 318 -33.77 15.11 0.97
CA LYS A 318 -33.92 16.52 0.58
C LYS A 318 -32.80 17.31 1.21
N ASN A 319 -31.97 18.00 0.41
CA ASN A 319 -31.48 19.35 0.72
C ASN A 319 -30.61 19.97 -0.37
N SER A 320 -30.61 21.31 -0.33
CA SER A 320 -29.95 22.28 -1.18
C SER A 320 -28.42 22.33 -1.02
N GLU A 321 -27.75 22.71 -2.12
CA GLU A 321 -26.29 22.90 -2.27
C GLU A 321 -25.45 21.63 -2.09
N ILE A 322 -25.60 20.73 -3.07
CA ILE A 322 -24.84 19.49 -3.11
C ILE A 322 -23.46 19.76 -3.72
N ILE A 323 -22.42 19.73 -2.89
CA ILE A 323 -21.03 19.63 -3.35
C ILE A 323 -20.76 18.15 -3.67
N PHE A 324 -20.56 17.85 -4.95
CA PHE A 324 -20.27 16.50 -5.42
C PHE A 324 -18.76 16.28 -5.45
N ASN A 325 -18.28 15.33 -4.65
CA ASN A 325 -16.95 14.77 -4.84
C ASN A 325 -17.09 13.30 -5.23
N THR A 326 -16.84 13.02 -6.50
CA THR A 326 -16.65 11.65 -6.98
C THR A 326 -15.31 11.17 -6.48
N LEU A 327 -15.35 10.18 -5.60
CA LEU A 327 -14.17 9.49 -5.10
C LEU A 327 -13.74 8.41 -6.12
N THR A 328 -12.56 7.86 -5.91
CA THR A 328 -12.13 6.65 -6.65
C THR A 328 -13.13 5.50 -6.41
N ASN A 329 -13.24 4.59 -7.38
CA ASN A 329 -14.14 3.43 -7.33
C ASN A 329 -15.65 3.74 -7.31
N LYS A 330 -16.10 4.82 -7.98
CA LYS A 330 -17.52 5.18 -8.20
C LYS A 330 -18.32 5.52 -6.93
N TRP A 331 -17.65 5.79 -5.82
CA TRP A 331 -18.27 6.36 -4.64
C TRP A 331 -18.47 7.86 -4.82
N THR A 332 -19.60 8.37 -4.35
CA THR A 332 -19.91 9.79 -4.28
C THR A 332 -20.12 10.16 -2.82
N ARG A 333 -19.50 11.25 -2.38
CA ARG A 333 -19.68 11.81 -1.05
C ARG A 333 -20.49 13.11 -1.12
N TYR A 334 -21.47 13.25 -0.22
CA TYR A 334 -22.30 14.45 -0.09
C TYR A 334 -22.14 15.08 1.29
N LYS A 335 -22.08 16.41 1.35
CA LYS A 335 -22.10 17.14 2.61
C LYS A 335 -23.52 17.23 3.18
N ILE A 336 -23.64 17.04 4.49
CA ILE A 336 -24.86 17.25 5.27
C ILE A 336 -24.55 18.16 6.48
N SER A 337 -25.57 18.60 7.21
CA SER A 337 -25.42 19.58 8.30
C SER A 337 -24.43 19.17 9.40
N ASN A 338 -24.18 17.88 9.60
CA ASN A 338 -23.30 17.36 10.64
C ASN A 338 -22.23 16.36 10.13
N GLY A 339 -21.89 16.42 8.84
CA GLY A 339 -20.84 15.58 8.26
C GLY A 339 -21.11 15.23 6.80
N TYR A 340 -21.00 13.94 6.47
CA TYR A 340 -21.06 13.45 5.10
C TYR A 340 -21.82 12.13 4.96
N ILE A 341 -22.44 11.93 3.80
CA ILE A 341 -23.02 10.64 3.39
C ILE A 341 -22.19 10.12 2.21
N TYR A 342 -21.87 8.82 2.23
CA TYR A 342 -21.22 8.14 1.12
C TYR A 342 -22.21 7.21 0.45
N THR A 343 -22.20 7.21 -0.88
CA THR A 343 -23.02 6.32 -1.69
C THR A 343 -22.24 5.82 -2.89
N THR A 344 -22.65 4.68 -3.41
CA THR A 344 -22.25 4.18 -4.73
C THR A 344 -23.53 4.09 -5.57
N ASN A 345 -23.45 4.34 -6.88
CA ASN A 345 -24.61 4.30 -7.79
C ASN A 345 -25.72 5.35 -7.53
N ALA A 346 -25.38 6.52 -6.98
CA ALA A 346 -26.35 7.62 -6.95
C ALA A 346 -26.35 8.36 -8.29
N TYR A 347 -27.52 8.44 -8.90
CA TYR A 347 -27.74 9.12 -10.17
C TYR A 347 -28.52 10.41 -9.93
N PRO A 348 -27.99 11.58 -10.32
CA PRO A 348 -28.75 12.82 -10.32
C PRO A 348 -29.92 12.71 -11.31
N LYS A 349 -31.09 13.22 -10.94
CA LYS A 349 -32.22 13.36 -11.88
C LYS A 349 -31.79 14.29 -13.03
N GLY A 350 -31.77 13.78 -14.26
CA GLY A 350 -31.46 14.54 -15.47
C GLY A 350 -30.23 14.10 -16.26
N THR A 351 -29.48 13.10 -15.82
CA THR A 351 -28.42 12.51 -16.66
C THR A 351 -29.02 11.49 -17.63
N LYS A 352 -28.46 11.42 -18.85
CA LYS A 352 -28.90 10.49 -19.91
C LYS A 352 -28.84 9.02 -19.45
N GLU A 353 -27.91 8.73 -18.54
CA GLU A 353 -27.69 7.42 -17.92
C GLU A 353 -28.81 7.02 -16.94
N PHE A 354 -29.35 7.97 -16.17
CA PHE A 354 -30.48 7.70 -15.27
C PHE A 354 -31.71 7.27 -16.07
N THR A 355 -32.01 7.96 -17.18
CA THR A 355 -33.12 7.62 -18.07
C THR A 355 -32.95 6.22 -18.65
N SER A 356 -31.74 5.87 -19.12
CA SER A 356 -31.48 4.52 -19.65
C SER A 356 -31.52 3.41 -18.59
N MET A 357 -31.11 3.69 -17.35
CA MET A 357 -31.25 2.75 -16.24
C MET A 357 -32.72 2.57 -15.86
N PHE A 358 -33.51 3.64 -15.91
CA PHE A 358 -34.95 3.63 -15.70
C PHE A 358 -35.65 2.78 -16.77
N ASP A 359 -35.30 2.97 -18.04
CA ASP A 359 -35.84 2.20 -19.17
C ASP A 359 -35.48 0.71 -19.07
N ALA A 360 -34.28 0.38 -18.58
CA ALA A 360 -33.85 -1.01 -18.37
C ALA A 360 -34.59 -1.71 -17.21
N ILE A 361 -34.94 -0.96 -16.14
CA ILE A 361 -35.70 -1.49 -15.00
C ILE A 361 -37.16 -1.71 -15.41
N VAL A 362 -37.76 -0.73 -16.11
CA VAL A 362 -39.18 -0.75 -16.52
C VAL A 362 -39.44 -1.71 -17.67
N GLY A 363 -38.50 -1.89 -18.60
CA GLY A 363 -38.64 -2.80 -19.74
C GLY A 363 -38.77 -4.28 -19.37
N SER A 364 -38.49 -4.66 -18.13
CA SER A 364 -38.51 -6.06 -17.66
C SER A 364 -39.81 -6.51 -17.01
N THR A 365 -40.71 -5.59 -16.62
CA THR A 365 -41.90 -5.93 -15.81
C THR A 365 -43.25 -5.76 -16.50
N GLY A 366 -43.29 -5.29 -17.76
CA GLY A 366 -44.48 -5.37 -18.62
C GLY A 366 -45.77 -4.71 -18.09
N GLN A 367 -45.70 -3.77 -17.13
CA GLN A 367 -46.87 -3.08 -16.58
C GLN A 367 -46.81 -1.56 -16.77
N SER A 368 -47.99 -0.99 -17.04
CA SER A 368 -48.24 0.45 -17.23
C SER A 368 -48.05 1.25 -15.93
N ILE A 369 -47.52 2.47 -16.04
CA ILE A 369 -46.82 3.21 -14.97
C ILE A 369 -47.67 4.22 -14.17
N ASP A 370 -48.98 4.30 -14.36
CA ASP A 370 -49.77 5.34 -13.71
C ASP A 370 -49.84 5.26 -12.16
N ASP A 371 -49.37 4.16 -11.54
CA ASP A 371 -49.38 3.96 -10.09
C ASP A 371 -48.00 4.06 -9.40
N TYR A 372 -46.91 4.31 -10.12
CA TYR A 372 -45.56 4.26 -9.53
C TYR A 372 -44.93 5.63 -9.29
N SER A 373 -45.36 6.25 -8.19
CA SER A 373 -44.70 7.40 -7.57
C SER A 373 -43.34 6.99 -6.98
N ILE A 374 -42.27 7.23 -7.73
CA ILE A 374 -40.90 7.30 -7.19
C ILE A 374 -40.64 8.68 -6.52
N CYS A 375 -41.53 9.65 -6.71
CA CYS A 375 -41.63 10.93 -6.01
C CYS A 375 -43.06 11.45 -6.17
N GLY A 376 -43.87 11.49 -5.11
CA GLY A 376 -45.27 11.92 -5.18
C GLY A 376 -45.44 13.40 -5.55
N PRO A 377 -46.66 13.86 -5.90
CA PRO A 377 -46.90 15.00 -6.80
C PRO A 377 -46.55 16.39 -6.28
N SER A 378 -45.94 16.53 -5.11
CA SER A 378 -45.63 17.82 -4.48
C SER A 378 -44.13 18.12 -4.35
N LEU A 379 -43.28 17.46 -5.13
CA LEU A 379 -41.84 17.73 -5.11
C LEU A 379 -41.41 18.68 -6.22
N ASN A 380 -41.69 19.96 -5.98
CA ASN A 380 -40.76 21.01 -6.36
C ASN A 380 -39.50 20.88 -5.50
N GLU A 381 -38.35 20.99 -6.17
CA GLU A 381 -36.96 21.11 -5.66
C GLU A 381 -36.21 19.80 -5.29
N SER A 382 -35.35 19.36 -6.23
CA SER A 382 -34.07 18.63 -6.07
C SER A 382 -33.98 17.44 -5.10
N ALA A 383 -34.55 16.28 -5.43
CA ALA A 383 -34.36 15.03 -4.70
C ALA A 383 -33.37 14.06 -5.40
N MET A 384 -32.49 13.40 -4.63
CA MET A 384 -31.59 12.33 -5.11
C MET A 384 -32.07 10.96 -4.65
N ALA A 385 -31.97 9.95 -5.51
CA ALA A 385 -32.17 8.54 -5.16
C ALA A 385 -30.84 7.91 -4.74
N ILE A 386 -30.75 7.43 -3.50
CA ILE A 386 -29.56 6.75 -2.96
C ILE A 386 -29.84 5.24 -2.94
N LYS A 387 -29.01 4.44 -3.64
CA LYS A 387 -29.13 2.97 -3.66
C LYS A 387 -27.76 2.28 -3.64
N SER A 388 -27.35 1.82 -2.47
CA SER A 388 -26.31 0.80 -2.28
C SER A 388 -27.03 -0.49 -1.85
N ALA A 389 -26.93 -1.56 -2.62
CA ALA A 389 -27.64 -2.80 -2.34
C ALA A 389 -26.74 -4.03 -2.54
N TYR A 390 -26.85 -5.03 -1.66
CA TYR A 390 -26.21 -6.33 -1.77
C TYR A 390 -27.25 -7.44 -1.77
N ILE A 391 -27.11 -8.45 -2.64
CA ILE A 391 -28.06 -9.56 -2.75
C ILE A 391 -27.60 -10.73 -1.87
N LEU A 392 -28.42 -11.08 -0.88
CA LEU A 392 -28.26 -12.26 -0.04
C LEU A 392 -28.99 -13.45 -0.66
N PRO A 393 -28.31 -14.60 -0.89
CA PRO A 393 -28.99 -15.85 -1.18
C PRO A 393 -29.60 -16.40 0.11
N THR A 394 -30.93 -16.47 0.18
CA THR A 394 -31.62 -17.18 1.28
C THR A 394 -32.63 -18.15 0.72
N ASN A 395 -32.53 -19.42 1.11
CA ASN A 395 -33.57 -20.43 0.90
C ASN A 395 -34.68 -20.22 1.93
N MET A 396 -35.55 -19.24 1.71
CA MET A 396 -36.83 -19.18 2.41
C MET A 396 -37.77 -20.17 1.71
N GLY A 397 -38.07 -21.30 2.36
CA GLY A 397 -38.84 -22.39 1.79
C GLY A 397 -40.18 -21.94 1.18
N GLY A 398 -40.47 -22.45 -0.02
CA GLY A 398 -41.68 -22.17 -0.80
C GLY A 398 -41.35 -21.67 -2.21
N ASP A 399 -41.16 -22.62 -3.13
CA ASP A 399 -41.14 -22.58 -4.62
C ASP A 399 -40.58 -21.40 -5.44
N GLY A 400 -39.98 -20.37 -4.83
CA GLY A 400 -39.31 -19.28 -5.54
C GLY A 400 -38.11 -18.74 -4.76
N THR A 401 -36.96 -18.58 -5.40
CA THR A 401 -35.79 -17.93 -4.81
C THR A 401 -36.10 -16.47 -4.49
N LYS A 402 -36.56 -16.19 -3.27
CA LYS A 402 -36.70 -14.82 -2.76
C LYS A 402 -35.32 -14.26 -2.46
N THR A 403 -34.92 -13.23 -3.18
CA THR A 403 -33.66 -12.53 -2.98
C THR A 403 -33.83 -11.46 -1.92
N MET A 404 -33.02 -11.52 -0.87
CA MET A 404 -32.94 -10.44 0.11
C MET A 404 -31.94 -9.40 -0.38
N SER A 405 -32.26 -8.12 -0.24
CA SER A 405 -31.33 -7.02 -0.55
C SER A 405 -30.94 -6.31 0.75
N ALA A 406 -29.66 -6.21 1.03
CA ALA A 406 -29.14 -5.39 2.13
C ALA A 406 -28.85 -3.99 1.62
N ILE A 407 -29.42 -2.97 2.25
CA ILE A 407 -29.15 -1.57 1.91
C ILE A 407 -28.07 -1.04 2.86
N PHE A 408 -27.10 -0.29 2.33
CA PHE A 408 -25.99 0.28 3.10
C PHE A 408 -26.14 1.80 3.24
N ASP A 409 -26.41 2.31 4.44
CA ASP A 409 -26.25 3.75 4.68
C ASP A 409 -24.89 3.99 5.33
N ILE A 410 -24.01 4.75 4.66
CA ILE A 410 -22.68 5.10 5.18
C ILE A 410 -22.67 6.58 5.51
N ARG A 411 -22.52 6.88 6.79
CA ARG A 411 -22.51 8.25 7.30
C ARG A 411 -21.24 8.54 8.08
N LEU A 412 -20.55 9.60 7.70
CA LEU A 412 -19.51 10.20 8.50
C LEU A 412 -20.12 11.38 9.26
N THR A 413 -19.90 11.43 10.57
CA THR A 413 -20.32 12.55 11.41
C THR A 413 -19.12 13.09 12.18
N PHE A 414 -19.10 14.40 12.38
CA PHE A 414 -18.13 15.09 13.22
C PHE A 414 -18.84 15.61 14.46
N THR A 415 -18.26 15.35 15.63
CA THR A 415 -18.77 15.83 16.93
C THR A 415 -18.21 17.22 17.32
N GLY A 416 -17.18 17.68 16.62
CA GLY A 416 -16.64 19.05 16.72
C GLY A 416 -16.34 19.62 15.33
N GLN A 417 -15.25 20.38 15.20
CA GLN A 417 -14.91 20.97 13.91
C GLN A 417 -14.49 19.89 12.90
N GLU A 418 -14.83 20.14 11.64
CA GLU A 418 -14.44 19.26 10.54
C GLU A 418 -12.91 19.23 10.42
N ASP A 419 -12.32 18.03 10.49
CA ASP A 419 -10.88 17.80 10.33
C ASP A 419 -10.66 17.17 8.94
N GLU A 420 -10.01 17.92 8.04
CA GLU A 420 -9.75 17.49 6.67
C GLU A 420 -8.93 16.20 6.60
N LYS A 421 -8.01 15.98 7.56
CA LYS A 421 -7.22 14.75 7.60
C LYS A 421 -8.08 13.55 7.98
N LEU A 422 -8.97 13.71 8.97
CA LEU A 422 -9.92 12.65 9.34
C LEU A 422 -10.92 12.35 8.20
N LEU A 423 -11.30 13.37 7.43
CA LEU A 423 -12.13 13.21 6.24
C LEU A 423 -11.41 12.39 5.15
N GLN A 424 -10.15 12.69 4.86
CA GLN A 424 -9.33 11.93 3.91
C GLN A 424 -9.10 10.48 4.35
N GLU A 425 -8.90 10.25 5.65
CA GLU A 425 -8.83 8.89 6.21
C GLU A 425 -10.15 8.13 6.01
N ALA A 426 -11.30 8.76 6.28
CA ALA A 426 -12.62 8.17 6.07
C ALA A 426 -12.88 7.86 4.59
N ASP A 427 -12.51 8.76 3.67
CA ASP A 427 -12.58 8.52 2.23
C ASP A 427 -11.76 7.29 1.83
N SER A 428 -10.54 7.16 2.38
CA SER A 428 -9.70 6.00 2.13
C SER A 428 -10.32 4.71 2.67
N ILE A 429 -11.02 4.73 3.81
CA ILE A 429 -11.71 3.55 4.35
C ILE A 429 -12.82 3.16 3.38
N VAL A 430 -13.69 4.11 3.00
CA VAL A 430 -14.86 3.86 2.15
C VAL A 430 -14.47 3.35 0.76
N THR A 431 -13.50 3.97 0.11
CA THR A 431 -13.07 3.60 -1.25
C THR A 431 -12.37 2.25 -1.31
N LYS A 432 -11.79 1.78 -0.20
CA LYS A 432 -11.13 0.47 -0.08
C LYS A 432 -12.05 -0.62 0.49
N MET A 433 -13.27 -0.29 0.94
CA MET A 433 -14.22 -1.29 1.38
C MET A 433 -14.51 -2.26 0.24
N ILE A 434 -14.44 -3.55 0.56
CA ILE A 434 -14.86 -4.62 -0.34
C ILE A 434 -16.29 -4.95 0.07
N TYR A 435 -17.19 -4.86 -0.89
CA TYR A 435 -18.56 -5.32 -0.76
C TYR A 435 -18.92 -6.03 -2.06
N PRO A 436 -19.76 -7.07 -2.04
CA PRO A 436 -20.16 -7.73 -3.26
C PRO A 436 -21.12 -6.79 -3.99
N SER A 437 -20.67 -6.23 -5.11
CA SER A 437 -21.54 -5.49 -6.01
C SER A 437 -22.39 -6.49 -6.80
N PRO A 438 -23.71 -6.31 -6.90
CA PRO A 438 -24.56 -7.16 -7.75
C PRO A 438 -24.28 -6.99 -9.26
N TRP A 439 -23.33 -6.13 -9.66
CA TRP A 439 -23.06 -5.75 -11.04
C TRP A 439 -21.69 -6.21 -11.58
N ASN A 440 -21.00 -7.12 -10.90
CA ASN A 440 -19.77 -7.75 -11.40
C ASN A 440 -19.94 -9.25 -11.61
#